data_AF-A0A2M8L521-F1
#
_entry.id   AF-A0A2M8L521-F1
#
_cell.length_a   1.000
_cell.length_b   1.000
_cell.length_c   1.000
_cell.angle_alpha   90.00
_cell.angle_beta   90.00
_cell.angle_gamma   90.00
#
_symmetry.space_group_name_H-M   'P 1'
#
loop_
_entity.id
_entity.type
_entity.pdbx_description
1 polymer ?
#
loop_
_entity_poly.entity_id
_entity_poly.type
_entity_poly.pdbx_seq_one_letter_code
_entity_poly.pdbx_strand_id
1 'polypeptide(L)' 'MKLTEPQFIYMLLVLPTLFGLTLVAEGLNKILQENKQGWISLIFGAIFIAIVVLAYLFFWKTFA' A
#
# COMPACT_ATOMS: atom_id res chain seq x y z
N MET A 1 1.11 9.95 -24.22
CA MET A 1 0.75 8.98 -23.17
C MET A 1 -0.71 9.19 -22.83
N LYS A 2 -1.57 8.24 -23.19
CA LYS A 2 -2.98 8.26 -22.76
C LYS A 2 -3.04 7.83 -21.29
N LEU A 3 -3.85 8.52 -20.48
CA LEU A 3 -4.04 8.25 -19.04
C LEU A 3 -4.53 6.83 -18.72
N THR A 4 -5.01 6.10 -19.73
CA THR A 4 -5.51 4.72 -19.65
C THR A 4 -4.46 3.66 -20.00
N GLU A 5 -3.25 4.05 -20.39
CA GLU A 5 -2.18 3.09 -20.63
C GLU A 5 -1.82 2.38 -19.30
N PRO A 6 -1.71 1.04 -19.28
CA PRO A 6 -1.47 0.26 -18.06
C PRO A 6 -0.27 0.76 -17.25
N GLN A 7 0.75 1.28 -17.94
CA GLN A 7 1.93 1.90 -17.36
C GLN A 7 1.60 3.08 -16.43
N PHE A 8 0.65 3.93 -16.81
CA PHE A 8 0.23 5.06 -15.97
C PHE A 8 -0.49 4.60 -14.71
N ILE A 9 -1.29 3.53 -14.81
CA ILE A 9 -2.00 2.94 -13.66
C ILE A 9 -0.99 2.33 -12.66
N TYR A 10 0.02 1.60 -13.13
CA TYR A 10 1.07 1.08 -12.25
C TYR A 10 1.90 2.19 -11.60
N MET A 11 2.13 3.30 -12.30
CA MET A 11 2.80 4.47 -11.74
C MET A 11 1.94 5.16 -10.67
N LEU A 12 0.61 5.21 -10.87
CA LEU A 12 -0.33 5.73 -9.87
C LEU A 12 -0.34 4.89 -8.58
N LEU A 13 -0.24 3.56 -8.70
CA LEU A 13 -0.21 2.63 -7.56
C LEU A 13 1.04 2.75 -6.68
N VAL A 14 2.10 3.44 -7.14
CA VAL A 14 3.30 3.71 -6.34
C VAL A 14 2.96 4.56 -5.11
N LEU A 15 2.12 5.60 -5.27
CA LEU A 15 1.72 6.50 -4.18
C LEU A 15 1.01 5.75 -3.03
N PRO A 16 -0.06 4.96 -3.32
CA PRO A 16 -0.66 4.06 -2.34
C PRO A 16 0.35 3.09 -1.70
N THR A 17 1.28 2.53 -2.48
CA THR A 17 2.28 1.61 -1.93
C THR A 17 3.17 2.30 -0.90
N LEU A 18 3.68 3.50 -1.22
CA LEU A 18 4.49 4.30 -0.30
C LEU A 18 3.71 4.69 0.96
N PHE A 19 2.44 5.05 0.81
CA PHE A 19 1.55 5.34 1.94
C PHE A 19 1.38 4.11 2.85
N GLY A 20 1.08 2.94 2.28
CA GLY A 20 0.95 1.69 3.04
C GLY A 20 2.24 1.32 3.77
N LEU A 21 3.40 1.43 3.12
CA LEU A 21 4.71 1.21 3.74
C LEU A 21 4.99 2.20 4.88
N THR A 22 4.59 3.46 4.73
CA THR A 22 4.77 4.49 5.76
C THR A 22 3.92 4.17 6.99
N LEU A 23 2.68 3.74 6.83
CA LEU A 23 1.82 3.31 7.94
C LEU A 23 2.37 2.08 8.67
N VAL A 24 2.93 1.12 7.95
CA VAL A 24 3.61 -0.04 8.56
C VAL A 24 4.83 0.41 9.34
N ALA A 25 5.67 1.28 8.77
CA ALA A 25 6.85 1.82 9.45
C ALA A 25 6.47 2.62 10.71
N GLU A 26 5.42 3.44 10.64
CA GLU A 26 4.89 4.19 11.78
C GLU A 26 4.31 3.25 12.85
N GLY A 27 3.58 2.21 12.43
CA GLY A 27 3.06 1.17 13.34
C GLY A 27 4.18 0.44 14.08
N LEU A 28 5.23 0.04 13.36
CA LEU A 28 6.42 -0.57 13.95
C LEU A 28 7.11 0.39 14.94
N ASN A 29 7.32 1.64 14.55
CA ASN A 29 7.94 2.65 15.41
C ASN A 29 7.12 2.88 16.71
N LYS A 30 5.79 2.93 16.61
CA LYS A 30 4.91 3.07 17.77
C LYS A 30 4.94 1.85 18.69
N ILE A 31 5.01 0.63 18.13
CA ILE A 31 5.14 -0.60 18.93
C ILE A 31 6.46 -0.61 19.70
N LEU A 32 7.56 -0.21 19.06
CA LEU A 32 8.89 -0.10 19.70
C LEU A 32 8.91 0.93 20.83
N GLN A 33 8.08 1.97 20.74
CA GLN A 33 7.90 2.98 21.78
C GLN A 33 6.85 2.60 22.86
N GLU A 34 6.47 1.32 22.95
CA GLU A 34 5.43 0.78 23.85
C GLU A 34 4.04 1.43 23.75
N ASN A 35 3.76 2.13 22.64
CA ASN A 35 2.44 2.68 22.38
C ASN A 35 1.51 1.57 21.89
N LYS A 36 0.51 1.21 22.71
CA LYS A 36 -0.53 0.22 22.36
C LYS A 36 -1.25 0.54 21.04
N GLN A 37 -1.28 1.81 20.64
CA GLN A 37 -1.89 2.26 19.40
C GLN A 37 -1.09 1.87 18.13
N GLY A 38 0.18 1.45 18.26
CA GLY A 38 1.02 1.04 17.13
C GLY A 38 0.48 -0.19 16.38
N TRP A 39 -0.19 -1.10 17.09
CA TRP A 39 -0.85 -2.26 16.50
C TRP A 39 -1.95 -1.87 15.51
N ILE A 40 -2.68 -0.79 15.80
CA ILE A 40 -3.74 -0.28 14.91
C ILE A 40 -3.10 0.22 13.62
N SER A 41 -2.09 1.09 13.71
CA SER A 41 -1.37 1.60 12.53
C SER A 41 -0.75 0.46 11.69
N LEU A 42 -0.20 -0.57 12.34
CA LEU A 42 0.35 -1.75 11.66
C LEU A 42 -0.71 -2.54 10.90
N ILE A 43 -1.86 -2.83 11.52
CA ILE A 43 -2.96 -3.59 10.90
C ILE A 43 -3.54 -2.80 9.71
N PHE A 44 -3.78 -1.51 9.88
CA PHE A 44 -4.26 -0.66 8.79
C PHE A 44 -3.26 -0.59 7.64
N GLY A 45 -1.96 -0.44 7.92
CA GLY A 45 -0.91 -0.49 6.90
C GLY A 45 -0.85 -1.83 6.17
N ALA A 46 -0.97 -2.95 6.89
CA ALA A 46 -0.96 -4.30 6.30
C ALA A 46 -2.18 -4.54 5.40
N ILE A 47 -3.39 -4.15 5.83
CA ILE A 47 -4.60 -4.22 5.01
C ILE A 47 -4.45 -3.35 3.76
N PHE A 48 -3.89 -2.15 3.92
CA PHE A 48 -3.69 -1.24 2.79
C PHE A 48 -2.74 -1.82 1.74
N ILE A 49 -1.60 -2.38 2.18
CA ILE A 49 -0.66 -3.07 1.29
C ILE A 49 -1.34 -4.27 0.60
N ALA A 50 -2.11 -5.08 1.34
CA ALA A 50 -2.82 -6.21 0.75
C ALA A 50 -3.78 -5.76 -0.38
N ILE A 51 -4.53 -4.68 -0.18
CA ILE A 51 -5.42 -4.11 -1.21
C ILE A 51 -4.61 -3.62 -2.42
N VAL A 52 -3.49 -2.95 -2.21
CA VAL A 52 -2.62 -2.48 -3.30
C VAL A 52 -2.06 -3.65 -4.11
N VAL A 53 -1.64 -4.73 -3.45
CA VAL A 53 -1.18 -5.96 -4.12
C VAL A 53 -2.31 -6.59 -4.94
N LEU A 54 -3.53 -6.68 -4.40
CA LEU A 54 -4.68 -7.17 -5.14
C LEU A 54 -5.00 -6.29 -6.36
N ALA A 55 -4.88 -4.96 -6.24
CA ALA A 55 -5.02 -4.05 -7.36
C ALA A 55 -3.95 -4.32 -8.44
N TYR A 56 -2.67 -4.47 -8.06
CA TYR A 56 -1.60 -4.84 -9.00
C TYR A 56 -1.91 -6.15 -9.74
N LEU A 57 -2.36 -7.19 -9.02
CA LEU A 57 -2.71 -8.49 -9.62
C LEU A 57 -3.93 -8.40 -10.55
N PHE A 58 -4.95 -7.62 -10.18
CA PHE A 58 -6.13 -7.39 -11.01
C PHE A 58 -5.78 -6.67 -12.31
N PHE A 59 -4.98 -5.59 -12.23
CA PHE A 59 -4.53 -4.86 -13.41
C PHE A 59 -3.58 -5.70 -14.27
N TRP A 60 -2.70 -6.48 -13.64
CA TRP A 60 -1.85 -7.43 -14.36
C TRP A 60 -2.69 -8.41 -15.18
N LYS A 61 -3.65 -9.09 -14.55
CA LYS A 61 -4.52 -10.04 -15.25
C LYS A 61 -5.41 -9.40 -16.32
N THR A 62 -5.84 -8.15 -16.12
CA THR A 62 -6.77 -7.46 -17.04
C THR A 62 -6.08 -6.87 -18.26
N PHE A 63 -4.80 -6.50 -18.14
CA PHE A 63 -4.05 -5.78 -19.18
C PHE A 63 -2.84 -6.54 -19.73
N ALA A 64 -2.47 -7.71 -19.19
CA ALA A 64 -1.50 -8.64 -19.76
C ALA A 64 -2.20 -9.68 -20.64
#